data_AF-A0A939H7S8-F1
#
_entry.id   AF-A0A939H7S8-F1
#
_cell.length_a   1.000
_cell.length_b   1.000
_cell.length_c   1.000
_cell.angle_alpha   90.00
_cell.angle_beta   90.00
_cell.angle_gamma   90.00
#
_symmetry.space_group_name_H-M   'P 1'
#
loop_
_entity.id
_entity.type
_entity.pdbx_description
1 polymer ?
#
loop_
_entity_poly.entity_id
_entity_poly.type
_entity_poly.pdbx_seq_one_letter_code
_entity_poly.pdbx_strand_id
1 'polypeptide(L)'
;MRNKIALFKSLAIAQGIVLAVMFSLSVHAQSSIHDRWAKHDDTSKKVVDHQAMDNILTFIAIPQDNTKYNLRGLNSRVIQYITDYRTFLQTVPVSQLNKNEQLAFWLNLYNAAVIEKMTANISDSGKLKKLRGVPGDAGKWWSDKNIEVEGVLLSLEDIEQQVLAKQWQDPLFIYGLFYGVNGDGFSTSVAFTGANVERQLKTMAKNFINDKANLKVKRGQARVSSLIAWNKETVFNNSDEAILAHLRTYANSKTAQRLEGVSEISKKHSFSWKTAVYTPPAVNRNSYAGSGSAGFGGGGGYRGGS
;
A
#
# COMPACT_ATOMS: atom_id res chain seq x y z
N MET A 1 28.06 -54.00 16.61
CA MET A 1 26.79 -53.24 16.56
C MET A 1 26.71 -52.08 17.57
N ARG A 2 27.26 -52.20 18.80
CA ARG A 2 27.22 -51.12 19.83
C ARG A 2 27.85 -49.77 19.41
N ASN A 3 28.98 -49.76 18.69
CA ASN A 3 29.66 -48.51 18.31
C ASN A 3 28.91 -47.68 17.25
N LYS A 4 28.11 -48.31 16.37
CA LYS A 4 27.32 -47.59 15.38
C LYS A 4 26.16 -46.82 16.05
N ILE A 5 25.51 -47.41 17.06
CA ILE A 5 24.39 -46.78 17.77
C ILE A 5 24.85 -45.54 18.58
N ALA A 6 26.04 -45.57 19.16
CA ALA A 6 26.60 -44.42 19.87
C ALA A 6 26.93 -43.24 18.92
N LEU A 7 27.48 -43.53 17.74
CA LEU A 7 27.77 -42.54 16.68
C LEU A 7 26.51 -41.91 16.08
N PHE A 8 25.42 -42.69 15.90
CA PHE A 8 24.15 -42.14 15.43
C PHE A 8 23.48 -41.24 16.47
N LYS A 9 23.59 -41.55 17.76
CA LYS A 9 23.07 -40.70 18.84
C LYS A 9 23.84 -39.39 18.99
N SER A 10 25.17 -39.41 18.90
CA SER A 10 25.99 -38.19 18.98
C SER A 10 25.77 -37.26 17.77
N LEU A 11 25.57 -37.82 16.58
CA LEU A 11 25.28 -37.02 15.38
C LEU A 11 23.89 -36.37 15.45
N ALA A 12 22.88 -37.07 15.96
CA ALA A 12 21.53 -36.52 16.16
C ALA A 12 21.50 -35.40 17.22
N ILE A 13 22.26 -35.54 18.31
CA ILE A 13 22.38 -34.50 19.35
C ILE A 13 23.11 -33.26 18.79
N ALA A 14 24.20 -33.45 18.04
CA ALA A 14 24.93 -32.36 17.40
C ALA A 14 24.05 -31.61 16.37
N GLN A 15 23.27 -32.32 15.56
CA GLN A 15 22.30 -31.71 14.65
C GLN A 15 21.22 -30.93 15.40
N GLY A 16 20.68 -31.47 16.50
CA GLY A 16 19.70 -30.79 17.34
C GLY A 16 20.24 -29.50 17.97
N ILE A 17 21.50 -29.50 18.44
CA ILE A 17 22.16 -28.31 19.01
C ILE A 17 22.40 -27.26 17.92
N VAL A 18 22.89 -27.65 16.73
CA VAL A 18 23.09 -26.71 15.61
C VAL A 18 21.77 -26.09 15.16
N LEU A 19 20.70 -26.88 15.04
CA LEU A 19 19.36 -26.38 14.71
C LEU A 19 18.83 -25.42 15.80
N ALA A 20 19.02 -25.73 17.08
CA ALA A 20 18.59 -24.87 18.18
C ALA A 20 19.38 -23.55 18.25
N VAL A 21 20.70 -23.58 17.99
CA VAL A 21 21.54 -22.38 17.92
C VAL A 21 21.19 -21.51 16.71
N MET A 22 20.98 -22.13 15.54
CA MET A 22 20.55 -21.41 14.33
C MET A 22 19.15 -20.79 14.50
N PHE A 23 18.23 -21.51 15.14
CA PHE A 23 16.90 -20.99 15.47
C PHE A 23 16.99 -19.82 16.46
N SER A 24 17.82 -19.94 17.49
CA SER A 24 18.03 -18.88 18.49
C SER A 24 18.64 -17.63 17.86
N LEU A 25 19.65 -17.76 16.99
CA LEU A 25 20.25 -16.63 16.27
C LEU A 25 19.26 -15.95 15.32
N SER A 26 18.42 -16.73 14.63
CA SER A 26 17.38 -16.19 13.74
C SER A 26 16.30 -15.42 14.52
N VAL A 27 15.86 -15.95 15.66
CA VAL A 27 14.92 -15.25 16.56
C VAL A 27 15.53 -13.97 17.13
N HIS A 28 16.80 -13.99 17.54
CA HIS A 28 17.47 -12.78 18.05
C HIS A 28 17.67 -11.71 16.96
N ALA A 29 18.09 -12.11 15.75
CA ALA A 29 18.22 -11.19 14.63
C ALA A 29 16.87 -10.59 14.19
N GLN A 30 15.79 -11.36 14.30
CA GLN A 30 14.45 -10.86 14.02
C GLN A 30 13.92 -10.00 15.17
N SER A 31 14.22 -10.30 16.44
CA SER A 31 13.87 -9.38 17.54
C SER A 31 14.60 -8.04 17.42
N SER A 32 15.88 -8.05 17.03
CA SER A 32 16.69 -6.82 16.92
C SER A 32 16.27 -5.90 15.77
N ILE A 33 15.63 -6.42 14.72
CA ILE A 33 15.08 -5.59 13.63
C ILE A 33 13.88 -4.75 14.10
N HIS A 34 13.08 -5.29 15.04
CA HIS A 34 11.87 -4.62 15.55
C HIS A 34 12.22 -3.53 16.54
N ASP A 35 13.16 -3.81 17.44
CA ASP A 35 13.52 -2.90 18.53
C ASP A 35 14.19 -1.63 18.02
N ARG A 36 14.89 -1.70 16.88
CA ARG A 36 15.61 -0.56 16.28
C ARG A 36 14.69 0.63 16.02
N TRP A 37 13.57 0.40 15.36
CA TRP A 37 12.65 1.47 14.95
C TRP A 37 11.47 1.65 15.92
N ALA A 38 11.27 0.72 16.87
CA ALA A 38 10.43 1.00 18.02
C ALA A 38 10.93 2.22 18.83
N LYS A 39 12.25 2.46 18.84
CA LYS A 39 12.86 3.66 19.41
C LYS A 39 12.57 4.88 18.53
N HIS A 40 12.08 5.94 19.18
CA HIS A 40 11.86 7.26 18.61
C HIS A 40 12.32 8.32 19.63
N ASP A 41 12.62 9.52 19.14
CA ASP A 41 12.92 10.69 19.97
C ASP A 41 11.71 11.61 19.99
N ASP A 42 10.89 11.52 21.04
CA ASP A 42 9.68 12.33 21.22
C ASP A 42 9.97 13.85 21.26
N THR A 43 11.21 14.25 21.56
CA THR A 43 11.62 15.65 21.59
C THR A 43 12.13 16.15 20.23
N SER A 44 12.33 15.24 19.28
CA SER A 44 12.87 15.55 17.95
C SER A 44 11.93 16.48 17.17
N LYS A 45 12.47 17.62 16.78
CA LYS A 45 11.84 18.63 15.91
C LYS A 45 12.22 18.45 14.44
N LYS A 46 12.96 17.38 14.09
CA LYS A 46 13.38 17.12 12.71
C LYS A 46 12.16 16.88 11.85
N VAL A 47 12.17 17.48 10.66
CA VAL A 47 11.14 17.31 9.62
C VAL A 47 11.85 16.82 8.37
N VAL A 48 11.35 15.73 7.80
CA VAL A 48 11.85 15.17 6.55
C VAL A 48 11.21 15.92 5.40
N ASP A 49 12.02 16.31 4.42
CA ASP A 49 11.50 16.96 3.21
C ASP A 49 10.80 15.93 2.31
N HIS A 50 9.48 16.09 2.18
CA HIS A 50 8.63 15.23 1.37
C HIS A 50 8.09 15.95 0.11
N GLN A 51 8.66 17.09 -0.28
CA GLN A 51 8.22 17.84 -1.47
C GLN A 51 8.28 16.99 -2.75
N ALA A 52 9.27 16.11 -2.88
CA ALA A 52 9.35 15.20 -4.02
C ALA A 52 8.15 14.25 -4.10
N MET A 53 7.63 13.79 -2.96
CA MET A 53 6.41 12.99 -2.91
C MET A 53 5.16 13.80 -3.26
N ASP A 54 5.07 15.05 -2.79
CA ASP A 54 3.98 15.96 -3.21
C ASP A 54 3.94 16.11 -4.73
N ASN A 55 5.11 16.30 -5.34
CA ASN A 55 5.25 16.41 -6.80
C ASN A 55 4.84 15.11 -7.50
N ILE A 56 5.28 13.95 -6.99
CA ILE A 56 4.90 12.63 -7.54
C ILE A 56 3.39 12.46 -7.49
N LEU A 57 2.77 12.63 -6.31
CA LEU A 57 1.33 12.45 -6.10
C LEU A 57 0.51 13.41 -6.97
N THR A 58 0.92 14.67 -7.05
CA THR A 58 0.27 15.67 -7.91
C THR A 58 0.35 15.27 -9.38
N PHE A 59 1.52 14.79 -9.82
CA PHE A 59 1.76 14.45 -11.22
C PHE A 59 0.96 13.21 -11.68
N ILE A 60 0.79 12.21 -10.80
CA ILE A 60 0.05 10.99 -11.13
C ILE A 60 -1.45 11.08 -10.82
N ALA A 61 -1.92 12.16 -10.20
CA ALA A 61 -3.33 12.30 -9.83
C ALA A 61 -4.25 12.37 -11.05
N ILE A 62 -5.44 11.80 -10.93
CA ILE A 62 -6.53 11.99 -11.89
C ILE A 62 -7.50 13.05 -11.33
N PRO A 63 -7.76 14.14 -12.06
CA PRO A 63 -8.72 15.15 -11.61
C PRO A 63 -10.09 14.52 -11.30
N GLN A 64 -10.62 14.81 -10.11
CA GLN A 64 -11.91 14.32 -9.61
C GLN A 64 -12.03 12.79 -9.41
N ASP A 65 -10.95 12.02 -9.56
CA ASP A 65 -10.93 10.59 -9.25
C ASP A 65 -9.73 10.25 -8.35
N ASN A 66 -10.00 10.08 -7.06
CA ASN A 66 -9.01 9.73 -6.04
C ASN A 66 -8.82 8.21 -5.90
N THR A 67 -9.42 7.40 -6.77
CA THR A 67 -9.30 5.94 -6.77
C THR A 67 -8.37 5.43 -7.87
N LYS A 68 -7.91 6.34 -8.74
CA LYS A 68 -7.11 6.07 -9.94
C LYS A 68 -5.89 6.98 -10.03
N TYR A 69 -4.83 6.42 -10.60
CA TYR A 69 -3.56 7.10 -10.79
C TYR A 69 -3.02 6.91 -12.21
N ASN A 70 -2.48 7.97 -12.79
CA ASN A 70 -1.84 7.96 -14.09
C ASN A 70 -0.41 7.40 -14.01
N LEU A 71 -0.30 6.08 -13.94
CA LEU A 71 1.00 5.38 -13.90
C LEU A 71 1.44 4.86 -15.28
N ARG A 72 0.61 5.05 -16.32
CA ARG A 72 0.94 4.59 -17.69
C ARG A 72 1.74 5.65 -18.43
N GLY A 73 2.74 5.19 -19.18
CA GLY A 73 3.50 6.08 -20.09
C GLY A 73 4.41 7.06 -19.38
N LEU A 74 4.66 6.90 -18.08
CA LEU A 74 5.70 7.64 -17.38
C LEU A 74 7.05 7.24 -17.96
N ASN A 75 7.82 8.23 -18.41
CA ASN A 75 9.12 8.00 -19.02
C ASN A 75 10.20 7.70 -17.96
N SER A 76 11.39 7.33 -18.43
CA SER A 76 12.52 7.00 -17.57
C SER A 76 12.95 8.13 -16.62
N ARG A 77 12.74 9.41 -16.97
CA ARG A 77 13.06 10.54 -16.10
C ARG A 77 12.14 10.62 -14.89
N VAL A 78 10.84 10.35 -15.09
CA VAL A 78 9.87 10.31 -13.98
C VAL A 78 10.17 9.14 -13.05
N ILE A 79 10.48 7.96 -13.62
CA ILE A 79 10.88 6.79 -12.82
C ILE A 79 12.14 7.13 -12.00
N GLN A 80 13.15 7.72 -12.64
CA GLN A 80 14.37 8.13 -11.95
C GLN A 80 14.10 9.13 -10.82
N TYR A 81 13.20 10.11 -11.02
CA TYR A 81 12.81 11.05 -9.97
C TYR A 81 12.21 10.35 -8.73
N ILE A 82 11.38 9.32 -8.95
CA ILE A 82 10.82 8.51 -7.85
C ILE A 82 11.94 7.70 -7.17
N THR A 83 12.84 7.10 -7.95
CA THR A 83 14.01 6.37 -7.44
C THR A 83 14.89 7.27 -6.58
N ASP A 84 15.18 8.49 -7.02
CA ASP A 84 16.01 9.47 -6.30
C ASP A 84 15.36 9.88 -4.97
N TYR A 85 14.04 10.07 -4.95
CA TYR A 85 13.31 10.33 -3.72
C TYR A 85 13.36 9.14 -2.74
N ARG A 86 13.15 7.91 -3.25
CA ARG A 86 13.25 6.70 -2.43
C ARG A 86 14.65 6.54 -1.84
N THR A 87 15.70 6.76 -2.64
CA THR A 87 17.09 6.65 -2.16
C THR A 87 17.46 7.76 -1.19
N PHE A 88 16.93 8.98 -1.37
CA PHE A 88 17.04 10.04 -0.37
C PHE A 88 16.47 9.60 0.98
N LEU A 89 15.24 9.04 1.02
CA LEU A 89 14.63 8.56 2.25
C LEU A 89 15.50 7.50 2.95
N GLN A 90 16.16 6.62 2.19
CA GLN A 90 17.06 5.61 2.75
C GLN A 90 18.27 6.19 3.51
N THR A 91 18.60 7.48 3.31
CA THR A 91 19.67 8.18 4.06
C THR A 91 19.20 8.83 5.36
N VAL A 92 17.88 8.88 5.60
CA VAL A 92 17.30 9.55 6.78
C VAL A 92 17.54 8.68 8.03
N PRO A 93 18.06 9.25 9.14
CA PRO A 93 18.21 8.54 10.40
C PRO A 93 16.85 8.41 11.11
N VAL A 94 16.01 7.51 10.59
CA VAL A 94 14.61 7.31 10.99
C VAL A 94 14.43 7.04 12.49
N SER A 95 15.41 6.42 13.15
CA SER A 95 15.40 6.17 14.60
C SER A 95 15.57 7.44 15.47
N GLN A 96 15.94 8.56 14.87
CA GLN A 96 16.09 9.88 15.53
C GLN A 96 14.90 10.82 15.29
N LEU A 97 13.86 10.32 14.61
CA LEU A 97 12.63 11.07 14.37
C LEU A 97 11.69 10.89 15.56
N ASN A 98 10.76 11.84 15.73
CA ASN A 98 9.61 11.62 16.60
C ASN A 98 8.65 10.60 15.97
N LYS A 99 7.77 10.02 16.78
CA LYS A 99 6.87 8.93 16.37
C LYS A 99 6.02 9.24 15.13
N ASN A 100 5.51 10.46 15.01
CA ASN A 100 4.66 10.84 13.89
C ASN A 100 5.47 11.05 12.61
N GLU A 101 6.64 11.68 12.72
CA GLU A 101 7.54 11.86 11.59
C GLU A 101 8.09 10.51 11.10
N GLN A 102 8.32 9.58 12.02
CA GLN A 102 8.70 8.20 11.70
C GLN A 102 7.60 7.45 10.95
N LEU A 103 6.33 7.58 11.38
CA LEU A 103 5.19 7.00 10.67
C LEU A 103 5.05 7.58 9.25
N ALA A 104 5.17 8.91 9.13
CA ALA A 104 5.12 9.60 7.85
C ALA A 104 6.23 9.12 6.90
N PHE A 105 7.45 8.99 7.43
CA PHE A 105 8.59 8.44 6.70
C PHE A 105 8.29 7.06 6.11
N TRP A 106 7.82 6.10 6.94
CA TRP A 106 7.58 4.73 6.48
C TRP A 106 6.47 4.63 5.44
N LEU A 107 5.38 5.39 5.63
CA LEU A 107 4.29 5.44 4.67
C LEU A 107 4.76 6.02 3.33
N ASN A 108 5.51 7.13 3.36
CA ASN A 108 6.04 7.74 2.14
C ASN A 108 7.06 6.85 1.43
N LEU A 109 7.97 6.20 2.17
CA LEU A 109 8.96 5.28 1.61
C LEU A 109 8.30 4.10 0.92
N TYR A 110 7.35 3.45 1.61
CA TYR A 110 6.59 2.34 1.06
C TYR A 110 5.82 2.76 -0.20
N ASN A 111 5.08 3.88 -0.13
CA ASN A 111 4.25 4.33 -1.24
C ASN A 111 5.07 4.71 -2.47
N ALA A 112 6.21 5.39 -2.28
CA ALA A 112 7.15 5.70 -3.36
C ALA A 112 7.68 4.42 -4.02
N ALA A 113 8.07 3.42 -3.24
CA ALA A 113 8.55 2.15 -3.75
C ALA A 113 7.46 1.36 -4.52
N VAL A 114 6.21 1.38 -4.06
CA VAL A 114 5.09 0.78 -4.81
C VAL A 114 4.83 1.53 -6.12
N ILE A 115 4.80 2.86 -6.10
CA ILE A 115 4.60 3.69 -7.31
C ILE A 115 5.71 3.42 -8.32
N GLU A 116 6.99 3.40 -7.88
CA GLU A 116 8.15 3.06 -8.72
C GLU A 116 7.97 1.68 -9.36
N LYS A 117 7.67 0.65 -8.54
CA LYS A 117 7.57 -0.73 -9.01
C LYS A 117 6.40 -0.92 -9.99
N MET A 118 5.25 -0.32 -9.69
CA MET A 118 4.07 -0.31 -10.58
C MET A 118 4.35 0.38 -11.92
N THR A 119 5.04 1.51 -11.88
CA THR A 119 5.35 2.31 -13.07
C THR A 119 6.39 1.61 -13.95
N ALA A 120 7.47 1.10 -13.35
CA ALA A 120 8.53 0.41 -14.06
C ALA A 120 8.08 -0.91 -14.70
N ASN A 121 6.99 -1.51 -14.19
CA ASN A 121 6.49 -2.82 -14.63
C ASN A 121 5.00 -2.77 -15.02
N ILE A 122 4.60 -1.71 -15.72
CA ILE A 122 3.19 -1.41 -15.99
C ILE A 122 2.44 -2.52 -16.75
N SER A 123 3.14 -3.30 -17.58
CA SER A 123 2.61 -4.46 -18.33
C SER A 123 2.17 -5.61 -17.42
N ASP A 124 2.72 -5.69 -16.21
CA ASP A 124 2.44 -6.73 -15.23
C ASP A 124 1.39 -6.31 -14.18
N SER A 125 0.87 -5.08 -14.25
CA SER A 125 -0.15 -4.57 -13.30
C SER A 125 -1.43 -5.41 -13.25
N GLY A 126 -1.78 -6.13 -14.34
CA GLY A 126 -2.89 -7.10 -14.36
C GLY A 126 -2.63 -8.38 -13.55
N LYS A 127 -1.38 -8.66 -13.17
CA LYS A 127 -0.96 -9.84 -12.39
C LYS A 127 -0.68 -9.49 -10.93
N LEU A 128 -1.05 -8.29 -10.48
CA LEU A 128 -0.69 -7.75 -9.16
C LEU A 128 -1.09 -8.67 -8.01
N LYS A 129 -2.20 -9.42 -8.11
CA LYS A 129 -2.58 -10.44 -7.12
C LYS A 129 -1.46 -11.45 -6.84
N LYS A 130 -0.83 -11.98 -7.90
CA LYS A 130 0.26 -12.96 -7.79
C LYS A 130 1.58 -12.29 -7.40
N LEU A 131 1.83 -11.08 -7.92
CA LEU A 131 3.09 -10.38 -7.72
C LEU A 131 3.21 -9.78 -6.31
N ARG A 132 2.08 -9.35 -5.73
CA ARG A 132 1.97 -8.91 -4.33
C ARG A 132 1.89 -10.09 -3.36
N GLY A 133 1.09 -11.11 -3.70
CA GLY A 133 0.74 -12.16 -2.74
C GLY A 133 -0.12 -11.64 -1.58
N VAL A 134 -0.09 -12.34 -0.46
CA VAL A 134 -0.78 -11.96 0.80
C VAL A 134 0.24 -11.90 1.94
N PRO A 135 -0.05 -11.20 3.05
CA PRO A 135 0.87 -11.18 4.17
C PRO A 135 1.27 -12.60 4.64
N GLY A 136 2.57 -12.81 4.86
CA GLY A 136 3.16 -14.12 5.18
C GLY A 136 3.41 -15.07 3.99
N ASP A 137 2.83 -14.79 2.82
CA ASP A 137 3.10 -15.46 1.54
C ASP A 137 3.23 -14.40 0.44
N ALA A 138 4.23 -13.53 0.63
CA ALA A 138 4.48 -12.40 -0.24
C ALA A 138 4.94 -12.86 -1.62
N GLY A 139 4.33 -12.27 -2.64
CA GLY A 139 4.72 -12.49 -4.02
C GLY A 139 6.03 -11.79 -4.38
N LYS A 140 6.55 -12.09 -5.57
CA LYS A 140 7.87 -11.63 -6.04
C LYS A 140 8.12 -10.13 -5.85
N TRP A 141 7.13 -9.26 -6.01
CA TRP A 141 7.34 -7.82 -5.89
C TRP A 141 7.41 -7.35 -4.44
N TRP A 142 6.66 -8.01 -3.54
CA TRP A 142 6.59 -7.63 -2.13
C TRP A 142 7.66 -8.29 -1.28
N SER A 143 8.19 -9.45 -1.71
CA SER A 143 9.30 -10.15 -1.07
C SER A 143 10.68 -9.68 -1.52
N ASP A 144 10.76 -8.78 -2.51
CA ASP A 144 12.01 -8.29 -3.09
C ASP A 144 12.71 -7.32 -2.13
N LYS A 145 13.87 -7.73 -1.61
CA LYS A 145 14.67 -6.95 -0.66
C LYS A 145 15.57 -5.97 -1.40
N ASN A 146 15.12 -4.73 -1.55
CA ASN A 146 15.81 -3.70 -2.33
C ASN A 146 15.73 -2.28 -1.73
N ILE A 147 15.26 -2.17 -0.49
CA ILE A 147 15.16 -0.91 0.27
C ILE A 147 16.07 -1.05 1.49
N GLU A 148 17.08 -0.20 1.64
CA GLU A 148 17.98 -0.27 2.78
C GLU A 148 17.75 0.93 3.71
N VAL A 149 17.44 0.69 4.97
CA VAL A 149 17.25 1.74 5.99
C VAL A 149 18.11 1.43 7.19
N GLU A 150 18.99 2.36 7.59
CA GLU A 150 19.90 2.21 8.74
C GLU A 150 20.69 0.88 8.74
N GLY A 151 21.15 0.46 7.55
CA GLY A 151 21.94 -0.77 7.35
C GLY A 151 21.11 -2.06 7.28
N VAL A 152 19.79 -1.96 7.22
CA VAL A 152 18.88 -3.11 7.16
C VAL A 152 18.21 -3.18 5.80
N LEU A 153 18.41 -4.30 5.08
CA LEU A 153 17.79 -4.54 3.79
C LEU A 153 16.36 -5.12 3.95
N LEU A 154 15.39 -4.35 3.48
CA LEU A 154 13.96 -4.54 3.60
C LEU A 154 13.30 -4.75 2.23
N SER A 155 12.20 -5.49 2.28
CA SER A 155 11.19 -5.59 1.23
C SER A 155 9.93 -4.79 1.61
N LEU A 156 8.98 -4.65 0.69
CA LEU A 156 7.69 -4.01 0.99
C LEU A 156 6.91 -4.78 2.07
N GLU A 157 6.97 -6.12 2.03
CA GLU A 157 6.38 -6.98 3.06
C GLU A 157 7.04 -6.75 4.43
N ASP A 158 8.36 -6.57 4.47
CA ASP A 158 9.06 -6.26 5.73
C ASP A 158 8.58 -4.91 6.31
N ILE A 159 8.43 -3.88 5.47
CA ILE A 159 7.92 -2.58 5.93
C ILE A 159 6.49 -2.72 6.48
N GLU A 160 5.60 -3.45 5.80
CA GLU A 160 4.22 -3.65 6.28
C GLU A 160 4.17 -4.44 7.59
N GLN A 161 4.78 -5.62 7.63
CA GLN A 161 4.55 -6.61 8.68
C GLN A 161 5.57 -6.54 9.82
N GLN A 162 6.82 -6.19 9.50
CA GLN A 162 7.92 -6.20 10.48
C GLN A 162 8.16 -4.80 11.07
N VAL A 163 7.79 -3.73 10.35
CA VAL A 163 7.94 -2.36 10.81
C VAL A 163 6.59 -1.80 11.26
N LEU A 164 5.66 -1.57 10.32
CA LEU A 164 4.41 -0.87 10.59
C LEU A 164 3.50 -1.64 11.56
N ALA A 165 3.14 -2.88 11.23
CA ALA A 165 2.20 -3.67 12.04
C ALA A 165 2.71 -3.99 13.45
N LYS A 166 4.04 -4.03 13.65
CA LYS A 166 4.63 -4.34 14.96
C LYS A 166 4.87 -3.12 15.85
N GLN A 167 5.14 -1.96 15.25
CA GLN A 167 5.45 -0.73 16.00
C GLN A 167 4.24 0.18 16.18
N TRP A 168 3.29 0.18 15.24
CA TRP A 168 2.06 0.95 15.31
C TRP A 168 0.88 0.02 15.57
N GLN A 169 0.47 -0.04 16.84
CA GLN A 169 -0.75 -0.77 17.25
C GLN A 169 -2.05 -0.06 16.80
N ASP A 170 -1.96 1.16 16.28
CA ASP A 170 -3.08 1.82 15.63
C ASP A 170 -3.24 1.31 14.19
N PRO A 171 -4.36 0.64 13.83
CA PRO A 171 -4.60 0.12 12.48
C PRO A 171 -4.71 1.17 11.39
N LEU A 172 -4.69 2.45 11.74
CA LEU A 172 -4.77 3.55 10.78
C LEU A 172 -3.74 3.48 9.65
N PHE A 173 -2.53 2.95 9.89
CA PHE A 173 -1.50 2.86 8.84
C PHE A 173 -1.97 2.04 7.62
N ILE A 174 -2.86 1.05 7.83
CA ILE A 174 -3.39 0.18 6.76
C ILE A 174 -3.99 1.02 5.63
N TYR A 175 -4.62 2.17 5.96
CA TYR A 175 -5.27 3.03 4.97
C TYR A 175 -4.31 4.01 4.28
N GLY A 176 -3.12 4.21 4.85
CA GLY A 176 -2.07 5.06 4.29
C GLY A 176 -1.16 4.35 3.29
N LEU A 177 -1.30 3.03 3.16
CA LEU A 177 -0.53 2.22 2.24
C LEU A 177 -1.22 2.13 0.88
N PHE A 178 -0.51 2.48 -0.18
CA PHE A 178 -0.95 2.30 -1.55
C PHE A 178 -0.67 0.87 -2.00
N TYR A 179 -1.72 0.10 -2.28
CA TYR A 179 -1.61 -1.30 -2.67
C TYR A 179 -1.69 -1.50 -4.20
N GLY A 180 -1.79 -0.42 -4.97
CA GLY A 180 -1.83 -0.46 -6.44
C GLY A 180 -3.18 -0.92 -7.03
N VAL A 181 -4.23 -0.99 -6.20
CA VAL A 181 -5.56 -1.49 -6.59
C VAL A 181 -6.67 -0.54 -6.19
N ASN A 182 -7.80 -0.61 -6.89
CA ASN A 182 -8.97 0.17 -6.59
C ASN A 182 -9.54 -0.16 -5.21
N GLY A 183 -9.86 0.88 -4.45
CA GLY A 183 -10.56 0.75 -3.16
C GLY A 183 -9.67 0.30 -2.02
N ASP A 184 -8.35 0.40 -2.18
CA ASP A 184 -7.37 0.12 -1.12
C ASP A 184 -7.38 1.15 0.02
N GLY A 185 -7.98 2.32 -0.20
CA GLY A 185 -8.17 3.38 0.80
C GLY A 185 -7.19 4.53 0.67
N PHE A 186 -6.10 4.32 -0.07
CA PHE A 186 -5.08 5.33 -0.28
C PHE A 186 -5.65 6.47 -1.13
N SER A 187 -5.82 7.63 -0.52
CA SER A 187 -6.47 8.79 -1.12
C SER A 187 -5.87 10.09 -0.58
N THR A 188 -4.69 10.45 -1.08
CA THR A 188 -4.07 11.75 -0.78
C THR A 188 -3.35 12.31 -1.99
N SER A 189 -3.35 13.64 -2.09
CA SER A 189 -2.57 14.42 -3.05
C SER A 189 -1.36 15.09 -2.40
N VAL A 190 -1.14 14.87 -1.10
CA VAL A 190 -0.07 15.49 -0.32
C VAL A 190 0.62 14.41 0.50
N ALA A 191 1.94 14.44 0.54
CA ALA A 191 2.77 13.53 1.30
C ALA A 191 2.43 13.54 2.79
N PHE A 192 2.70 12.42 3.45
CA PHE A 192 2.61 12.37 4.89
C PHE A 192 3.74 13.19 5.52
N THR A 193 3.44 13.90 6.60
CA THR A 193 4.43 14.55 7.48
C THR A 193 4.00 14.31 8.92
N GLY A 194 4.90 14.45 9.89
CA GLY A 194 4.55 14.27 11.29
C GLY A 194 3.41 15.20 11.77
N ALA A 195 3.26 16.35 11.12
CA ALA A 195 2.19 17.31 11.41
C ALA A 195 0.82 16.93 10.82
N ASN A 196 0.77 16.09 9.78
CA ASN A 196 -0.47 15.80 9.04
C ASN A 196 -0.89 14.32 9.08
N VAL A 197 0.03 13.40 9.41
CA VAL A 197 -0.14 11.95 9.17
C VAL A 197 -1.37 11.39 9.87
N GLU A 198 -1.55 11.69 11.15
CA GLU A 198 -2.69 11.19 11.92
C GLU A 198 -4.03 11.64 11.32
N ARG A 199 -4.12 12.91 10.93
CA ARG A 199 -5.33 13.50 10.35
C ARG A 199 -5.64 12.89 8.98
N GLN A 200 -4.62 12.71 8.15
CA GLN A 200 -4.78 12.08 6.84
C GLN A 200 -5.26 10.63 6.98
N LEU A 201 -4.60 9.83 7.82
CA LEU A 201 -4.97 8.44 8.04
C LEU A 201 -6.38 8.28 8.60
N LYS A 202 -6.79 9.11 9.57
CA LYS A 202 -8.18 9.13 10.08
C LYS A 202 -9.19 9.46 9.00
N THR A 203 -8.85 10.35 8.07
CA THR A 203 -9.71 10.70 6.94
C THR A 203 -9.83 9.52 5.96
N MET A 204 -8.72 8.87 5.62
CA MET A 204 -8.70 7.69 4.77
C MET A 204 -9.48 6.52 5.40
N ALA A 205 -9.32 6.30 6.71
CA ALA A 205 -10.08 5.29 7.46
C ALA A 205 -11.59 5.50 7.36
N LYS A 206 -12.05 6.75 7.57
CA LYS A 206 -13.47 7.11 7.40
C LYS A 206 -13.93 6.82 5.98
N ASN A 207 -13.18 7.24 4.97
CA ASN A 207 -13.57 7.00 3.57
C ASN A 207 -13.66 5.51 3.26
N PHE A 208 -12.64 4.75 3.65
CA PHE A 208 -12.55 3.31 3.43
C PHE A 208 -13.68 2.53 4.11
N ILE A 209 -13.92 2.77 5.40
CA ILE A 209 -14.91 2.03 6.20
C ILE A 209 -16.34 2.33 5.74
N ASN A 210 -16.58 3.54 5.24
CA ASN A 210 -17.90 3.94 4.77
C ASN A 210 -18.20 3.50 3.33
N ASP A 211 -17.21 2.97 2.60
CA ASP A 211 -17.39 2.37 1.28
C ASP A 211 -18.04 0.98 1.36
N LYS A 212 -19.13 0.78 0.61
CA LYS A 212 -19.84 -0.50 0.49
C LYS A 212 -19.01 -1.58 -0.19
N ALA A 213 -17.95 -1.23 -0.93
CA ALA A 213 -17.00 -2.18 -1.48
C ALA A 213 -16.16 -2.84 -0.37
N ASN A 214 -15.87 -2.10 0.70
CA ASN A 214 -14.95 -2.48 1.77
C ASN A 214 -15.65 -3.01 3.03
N LEU A 215 -16.91 -2.60 3.25
CA LEU A 215 -17.73 -3.09 4.37
C LEU A 215 -19.16 -3.42 3.93
N LYS A 216 -19.55 -4.68 4.13
CA LYS A 216 -20.92 -5.17 3.90
C LYS A 216 -21.43 -5.87 5.15
N VAL A 217 -22.63 -5.50 5.60
CA VAL A 217 -23.32 -6.23 6.67
C VAL A 217 -24.37 -7.13 6.04
N LYS A 218 -24.35 -8.42 6.38
CA LYS A 218 -25.31 -9.42 5.91
C LYS A 218 -25.52 -10.49 6.96
N ARG A 219 -26.79 -10.80 7.26
CA ARG A 219 -27.17 -11.85 8.23
C ARG A 219 -26.49 -11.68 9.60
N GLY A 220 -26.46 -10.46 10.12
CA GLY A 220 -25.86 -10.15 11.43
C GLY A 220 -24.33 -10.12 11.48
N GLN A 221 -23.63 -10.36 10.36
CA GLN A 221 -22.16 -10.38 10.30
C GLN A 221 -21.62 -9.24 9.44
N ALA A 222 -20.49 -8.67 9.85
CA ALA A 222 -19.72 -7.72 9.04
C ALA A 222 -18.72 -8.46 8.15
N ARG A 223 -18.89 -8.38 6.84
CA ARG A 223 -17.90 -8.79 5.84
C ARG A 223 -16.99 -7.61 5.53
N VAL A 224 -15.74 -7.71 5.94
CA VAL A 224 -14.69 -6.70 5.78
C VAL A 224 -13.82 -6.94 4.54
N SER A 225 -13.04 -5.92 4.18
CA SER A 225 -11.97 -6.03 3.19
C SER A 225 -10.89 -7.00 3.66
N SER A 226 -10.21 -7.69 2.73
CA SER A 226 -9.07 -8.54 3.09
C SER A 226 -7.95 -7.76 3.76
N LEU A 227 -7.80 -6.45 3.54
CA LEU A 227 -6.80 -5.64 4.24
C LEU A 227 -6.99 -5.66 5.77
N ILE A 228 -8.24 -5.61 6.23
CA ILE A 228 -8.56 -5.74 7.66
C ILE A 228 -8.36 -7.19 8.11
N ALA A 229 -8.81 -8.16 7.32
CA ALA A 229 -8.68 -9.57 7.66
C ALA A 229 -7.21 -10.03 7.77
N TRP A 230 -6.32 -9.57 6.88
CA TRP A 230 -4.90 -9.92 6.90
C TRP A 230 -4.16 -9.34 8.10
N ASN A 231 -4.61 -8.20 8.63
CA ASN A 231 -4.02 -7.56 9.81
C ASN A 231 -4.75 -7.95 11.12
N LYS A 232 -5.68 -8.93 11.07
CA LYS A 232 -6.46 -9.34 12.23
C LYS A 232 -5.57 -9.85 13.37
N GLU A 233 -4.59 -10.70 13.05
CA GLU A 233 -3.69 -11.28 14.05
C GLU A 233 -2.76 -10.22 14.63
N THR A 234 -2.10 -9.44 13.76
CA THR A 234 -1.01 -8.53 14.13
C THR A 234 -1.48 -7.24 14.78
N VAL A 235 -2.58 -6.64 14.30
CA VAL A 235 -3.02 -5.30 14.73
C VAL A 235 -4.30 -5.34 15.57
N PHE A 236 -5.15 -6.35 15.36
CA PHE A 236 -6.41 -6.49 16.10
C PHE A 236 -6.37 -7.60 17.16
N ASN A 237 -5.19 -8.14 17.49
CA ASN A 237 -5.00 -9.19 18.49
C ASN A 237 -5.95 -10.39 18.31
N ASN A 238 -6.24 -10.74 17.05
CA ASN A 238 -7.18 -11.79 16.67
C ASN A 238 -8.63 -11.61 17.18
N SER A 239 -9.05 -10.39 17.54
CA SER A 239 -10.37 -10.09 18.11
C SER A 239 -11.33 -9.48 17.09
N ASP A 240 -12.53 -10.07 16.97
CA ASP A 240 -13.63 -9.51 16.18
C ASP A 240 -14.19 -8.25 16.84
N GLU A 241 -14.20 -8.20 18.17
CA GLU A 241 -14.62 -7.05 18.97
C GLU A 241 -13.72 -5.84 18.71
N ALA A 242 -12.39 -6.04 18.63
CA ALA A 242 -11.43 -5.00 18.30
C ALA A 242 -11.66 -4.45 16.88
N ILE A 243 -11.90 -5.33 15.90
CA ILE A 243 -12.25 -4.92 14.53
C ILE A 243 -13.56 -4.12 14.54
N LEU A 244 -14.60 -4.62 15.20
CA LEU A 244 -15.91 -3.94 15.24
C LEU A 244 -15.83 -2.59 15.95
N ALA A 245 -15.06 -2.48 17.03
CA ALA A 245 -14.79 -1.22 17.71
C ALA A 245 -14.13 -0.22 16.75
N HIS A 246 -13.08 -0.63 16.04
CA HIS A 246 -12.42 0.19 15.03
C HIS A 246 -13.37 0.62 13.90
N LEU A 247 -14.17 -0.30 13.36
CA LEU A 247 -15.17 0.01 12.34
C LEU A 247 -16.20 1.05 12.84
N ARG A 248 -16.66 0.93 14.09
CA ARG A 248 -17.62 1.85 14.71
C ARG A 248 -17.01 3.24 14.93
N THR A 249 -15.75 3.33 15.35
CA THR A 249 -15.04 4.60 15.57
C THR A 249 -15.01 5.49 14.33
N TYR A 250 -14.91 4.90 13.14
CA TYR A 250 -14.79 5.62 11.86
C TYR A 250 -16.04 5.53 10.97
N ALA A 251 -17.12 4.91 11.47
CA ALA A 251 -18.39 4.83 10.77
C ALA A 251 -19.12 6.18 10.75
N ASN A 252 -19.66 6.56 9.61
CA ASN A 252 -20.70 7.59 9.54
C ASN A 252 -22.05 7.02 10.05
N SER A 253 -23.06 7.88 10.22
CA SER A 253 -24.36 7.47 10.80
C SER A 253 -25.00 6.28 10.06
N LYS A 254 -24.91 6.23 8.72
CA LYS A 254 -25.45 5.13 7.93
C LYS A 254 -24.67 3.82 8.11
N THR A 255 -23.35 3.90 8.24
CA THR A 255 -22.52 2.72 8.51
C THR A 255 -22.68 2.24 9.95
N ALA A 256 -22.79 3.16 10.90
CA ALA A 256 -23.03 2.86 12.30
C ALA A 256 -24.35 2.09 12.46
N GLN A 257 -25.44 2.58 11.84
CA GLN A 257 -26.72 1.89 11.82
C GLN A 257 -26.63 0.47 11.24
N ARG A 258 -25.85 0.27 10.17
CA ARG A 258 -25.64 -1.07 9.61
C ARG A 258 -24.88 -1.99 10.57
N LEU A 259 -24.03 -1.45 11.42
CA LEU A 259 -23.20 -2.18 12.40
C LEU A 259 -23.90 -2.39 13.76
N GLU A 260 -25.12 -1.83 13.94
CA GLU A 260 -25.94 -2.09 15.11
C GLU A 260 -26.28 -3.59 15.20
N GLY A 261 -26.10 -4.17 16.39
CA GLY A 261 -26.34 -5.59 16.64
C GLY A 261 -25.35 -6.57 15.98
N VAL A 262 -24.36 -6.08 15.22
CA VAL A 262 -23.29 -6.94 14.67
C VAL A 262 -22.30 -7.28 15.77
N SER A 263 -22.13 -8.58 16.03
CA SER A 263 -21.18 -9.10 17.02
C SER A 263 -20.03 -9.91 16.42
N GLU A 264 -20.07 -10.21 15.13
CA GLU A 264 -19.09 -11.10 14.48
C GLU A 264 -18.60 -10.55 13.14
N ILE A 265 -17.33 -10.84 12.84
CA ILE A 265 -16.75 -10.66 11.51
C ILE A 265 -16.96 -11.93 10.70
N SER A 266 -17.51 -11.78 9.49
CA SER A 266 -17.71 -12.91 8.58
C SER A 266 -16.35 -13.49 8.17
N LYS A 267 -16.22 -14.83 8.25
CA LYS A 267 -15.04 -15.58 7.74
C LYS A 267 -14.75 -15.29 6.26
N LYS A 268 -15.78 -14.93 5.49
CA LYS A 268 -15.59 -14.47 4.10
C LYS A 268 -15.20 -13.00 4.13
N HIS A 269 -14.09 -12.69 3.51
CA HIS A 269 -13.65 -11.33 3.18
C HIS A 269 -13.49 -11.18 1.65
N SER A 270 -13.19 -9.98 1.18
CA SER A 270 -12.90 -9.75 -0.25
C SER A 270 -11.99 -8.55 -0.43
N PHE A 271 -11.16 -8.60 -1.45
CA PHE A 271 -10.32 -7.48 -1.86
C PHE A 271 -10.31 -7.42 -3.38
N SER A 272 -10.59 -6.24 -3.93
CA SER A 272 -10.60 -6.03 -5.37
C SER A 272 -9.17 -5.97 -5.86
N TRP A 273 -8.80 -6.89 -6.76
CA TRP A 273 -7.50 -6.88 -7.43
C TRP A 273 -7.51 -6.08 -8.74
N LYS A 274 -8.57 -5.30 -8.99
CA LYS A 274 -8.61 -4.38 -10.12
C LYS A 274 -7.59 -3.27 -9.86
N THR A 275 -6.63 -3.11 -10.77
CA THR A 275 -5.56 -2.12 -10.62
C THR A 275 -6.09 -0.68 -10.50
N ALA A 276 -5.43 0.14 -9.68
CA ALA A 276 -5.62 1.58 -9.57
C ALA A 276 -5.05 2.37 -10.77
N VAL A 277 -4.37 1.70 -11.70
CA VAL A 277 -3.87 2.33 -12.92
C VAL A 277 -5.05 2.86 -13.75
N TYR A 278 -5.00 4.15 -14.08
CA TYR A 278 -5.94 4.79 -14.99
C TYR A 278 -5.74 4.28 -16.42
N THR A 279 -6.84 4.03 -17.12
CA THR A 279 -6.84 3.71 -18.54
C THR A 279 -7.77 4.72 -19.22
N PRO A 280 -7.26 5.63 -20.07
CA PRO A 280 -8.10 6.56 -20.80
C PRO A 280 -9.15 5.83 -21.63
N PRO A 281 -10.36 6.39 -21.79
CA PRO A 281 -11.33 5.87 -22.75
C PRO A 281 -10.69 5.75 -24.14
N ALA A 282 -11.03 4.68 -24.88
CA ALA A 282 -10.58 4.53 -26.26
C ALA A 282 -11.10 5.73 -27.07
N VAL A 283 -10.19 6.50 -27.66
CA VAL A 283 -10.57 7.61 -28.55
C VAL A 283 -11.20 6.99 -29.80
N ASN A 284 -12.53 7.11 -29.93
CA ASN A 284 -13.22 6.64 -31.13
C ASN A 284 -12.90 7.57 -32.30
N ARG A 285 -11.88 7.18 -33.09
CA ARG A 285 -11.44 7.92 -34.28
C ARG A 285 -12.49 8.02 -35.39
N ASN A 286 -13.61 7.28 -35.31
CA ASN A 286 -14.70 7.38 -36.31
C ASN A 286 -15.65 8.58 -36.09
N SER A 287 -15.53 9.30 -34.98
CA SER A 287 -16.42 10.44 -34.69
C SER A 287 -16.07 11.73 -35.45
N TYR A 288 -14.90 11.80 -36.11
CA TYR A 288 -14.46 12.97 -36.88
C TYR A 288 -14.59 12.82 -38.41
N ALA A 289 -15.02 11.66 -38.91
CA ALA A 289 -15.21 11.44 -40.36
C ALA A 289 -16.62 11.81 -40.87
N GLY A 290 -17.49 12.36 -40.01
CA GLY A 290 -18.92 12.51 -40.28
C GLY A 290 -19.45 13.94 -40.49
N SER A 291 -18.60 14.96 -40.63
CA SER A 291 -19.06 16.33 -40.89
C SER A 291 -18.08 17.10 -41.78
N GLY A 292 -18.18 16.91 -43.10
CA GLY A 292 -17.31 17.63 -44.03
C GLY A 292 -17.43 17.22 -45.49
N SER A 293 -18.64 17.02 -46.01
CA SER A 293 -18.93 17.08 -47.45
C SER A 293 -20.43 17.22 -47.66
N ALA A 294 -20.96 18.40 -47.31
CA ALA A 294 -22.23 18.85 -47.88
C ALA A 294 -21.87 19.63 -49.13
N GLY A 295 -22.09 19.00 -50.28
CA GLY A 295 -21.93 19.62 -51.58
C GLY A 295 -22.89 20.80 -51.73
N PHE A 296 -22.34 21.95 -52.11
CA PHE A 296 -23.10 23.01 -52.77
C PHE A 296 -22.78 22.94 -54.26
N GLY A 297 -23.57 22.17 -54.98
CA GLY A 297 -23.82 22.40 -56.40
C GLY A 297 -24.77 23.58 -56.51
N GLY A 298 -24.34 24.64 -57.19
CA GLY A 298 -25.16 25.82 -57.47
C GLY A 298 -24.56 26.60 -58.63
N GLY A 299 -24.95 26.24 -59.85
CA GLY A 299 -24.61 26.98 -61.06
C GLY A 299 -25.35 28.32 -61.13
N GLY A 300 -24.73 29.29 -61.80
CA GLY A 300 -25.32 30.59 -62.09
C GLY A 300 -24.31 31.49 -62.79
N GLY A 301 -24.30 31.45 -64.12
CA GLY A 301 -23.40 32.26 -64.93
C GLY A 301 -23.77 33.74 -64.95
N TYR A 302 -22.77 34.60 -65.18
CA TYR A 302 -22.95 35.95 -65.70
C TYR A 302 -21.85 36.28 -66.72
N ARG A 303 -22.32 36.82 -67.85
CA ARG A 303 -21.59 37.39 -68.99
C ARG A 303 -20.83 38.68 -68.61
N GLY A 304 -19.64 38.86 -69.20
CA GLY A 304 -19.41 39.93 -70.19
C GLY A 304 -18.61 41.18 -69.79
N GLY A 305 -17.62 41.52 -70.64
CA GLY A 305 -16.98 42.84 -70.81
C GLY A 305 -15.65 42.98 -70.06
N SER A 306 -14.50 43.28 -70.66
CA SER A 306 -14.15 43.85 -71.98
C SER A 306 -12.80 43.30 -72.44
#